data_AF-A0A4Q3IKM0-F1
#
_entry.id   AF-A0A4Q3IKM0-F1
#
_cell.length_a   1.000
_cell.length_b   1.000
_cell.length_c   1.000
_cell.angle_alpha   90.00
_cell.angle_beta   90.00
_cell.angle_gamma   90.00
#
_symmetry.space_group_name_H-M   'P 1'
#
loop_
_entity.id
_entity.type
_entity.pdbx_description
1 polymer ?
#
loop_
_entity_poly.entity_id
_entity_poly.type
_entity_poly.pdbx_seq_one_letter_code
_entity_poly.pdbx_strand_id
1 'polypeptide(L)'
;MSADKSAPAKLKARQPRGFVDRGPADVAATERMLAVIRESFSLYGFDPVETPFVEYTDALGKFLPDQDRPNEGVFSFQDDDEQWLSLRYDLTAPL
;
A
#
# COMPACT_ATOMS: atom_id res chain seq x y z
N MET A 1 -12.41 -51.19 11.88
CA MET A 1 -13.03 -49.85 11.89
C MET A 1 -12.12 -48.92 11.12
N SER A 2 -12.51 -48.54 9.90
CA SER A 2 -11.70 -47.67 9.05
C SER A 2 -12.00 -46.21 9.40
N ALA A 3 -10.97 -45.47 9.78
CA ALA A 3 -11.06 -44.04 10.01
C ALA A 3 -11.27 -43.31 8.67
N ASP A 4 -12.37 -42.56 8.59
CA ASP A 4 -12.71 -41.72 7.45
C ASP A 4 -11.69 -40.57 7.35
N LYS A 5 -10.88 -40.58 6.30
CA LYS A 5 -9.92 -39.51 5.99
C LYS A 5 -10.69 -38.36 5.35
N SER A 6 -11.12 -37.40 6.16
CA SER A 6 -11.72 -36.16 5.66
C SER A 6 -10.76 -35.45 4.69
N ALA A 7 -11.21 -35.25 3.45
CA ALA A 7 -10.46 -34.56 2.40
C ALA A 7 -9.98 -33.17 2.86
N PRO A 8 -8.79 -32.69 2.41
CA PRO A 8 -8.25 -31.40 2.84
C PRO A 8 -9.22 -30.29 2.47
N ALA A 9 -9.57 -29.46 3.45
CA ALA A 9 -10.44 -28.31 3.25
C ALA A 9 -9.84 -27.41 2.16
N LYS A 10 -10.61 -27.16 1.08
CA LYS A 10 -10.19 -26.26 0.00
C LYS A 10 -9.79 -24.90 0.59
N LEU A 11 -8.62 -24.40 0.20
CA LEU A 11 -8.13 -23.08 0.57
C LEU A 11 -9.20 -22.03 0.23
N LYS A 12 -9.71 -21.31 1.23
CA LYS A 12 -10.67 -20.22 1.01
C LYS A 12 -9.91 -18.98 0.54
N ALA A 13 -10.20 -18.52 -0.66
CA ALA A 13 -9.78 -17.18 -1.10
C ALA A 13 -10.45 -16.15 -0.19
N ARG A 14 -9.65 -15.34 0.50
CA ARG A 14 -10.12 -14.28 1.40
C ARG A 14 -9.25 -13.05 1.21
N GLN A 15 -9.89 -11.89 1.16
CA GLN A 15 -9.19 -10.61 1.10
C GLN A 15 -8.92 -10.09 2.52
N PRO A 16 -7.76 -9.48 2.77
CA PRO A 16 -7.53 -8.73 4.00
C PRO A 16 -8.50 -7.54 4.07
N ARG A 17 -8.91 -7.16 5.29
CA ARG A 17 -9.78 -6.00 5.50
C ARG A 17 -9.12 -4.74 4.95
N GLY A 18 -9.88 -3.93 4.22
CA GLY A 18 -9.40 -2.67 3.63
C GLY A 18 -8.78 -2.82 2.24
N PHE A 19 -8.63 -4.04 1.73
CA PHE A 19 -8.15 -4.31 0.37
C PHE A 19 -9.33 -4.72 -0.52
N VAL A 20 -9.42 -4.11 -1.70
CA VAL A 20 -10.49 -4.35 -2.67
C VAL A 20 -9.91 -4.59 -4.05
N ASP A 21 -10.47 -5.56 -4.77
CA ASP A 21 -10.17 -5.75 -6.19
C ASP A 21 -10.89 -4.68 -7.01
N ARG A 22 -10.26 -4.21 -8.09
CA ARG A 22 -10.87 -3.28 -9.05
C ARG A 22 -11.15 -3.98 -10.37
N GLY A 23 -12.38 -3.84 -10.87
CA GLY A 23 -12.78 -4.43 -12.14
C GLY A 23 -12.29 -3.64 -13.35
N PRO A 24 -12.40 -4.21 -14.57
CA PRO A 24 -11.92 -3.54 -15.80
C PRO A 24 -12.51 -2.15 -16.02
N ALA A 25 -13.79 -1.94 -15.71
CA ALA A 25 -14.46 -0.66 -15.86
C ALA A 25 -13.88 0.41 -14.90
N ASP A 26 -13.62 0.06 -13.64
CA ASP A 26 -13.07 0.96 -12.63
C ASP A 26 -11.63 1.35 -12.96
N VAL A 27 -10.83 0.36 -13.41
CA VAL A 27 -9.46 0.60 -13.88
C VAL A 27 -9.47 1.56 -15.07
N ALA A 28 -10.28 1.29 -16.09
CA ALA A 28 -10.37 2.15 -17.27
C ALA A 28 -10.87 3.57 -16.94
N ALA A 29 -11.81 3.71 -16.00
CA ALA A 29 -12.29 5.01 -15.54
C ALA A 29 -11.18 5.78 -14.79
N THR A 30 -10.45 5.10 -13.91
CA THR A 30 -9.33 5.70 -13.14
C THR A 30 -8.22 6.18 -14.08
N GLU A 31 -7.84 5.38 -15.07
CA GLU A 31 -6.80 5.75 -16.05
C GLU A 31 -7.20 7.01 -16.84
N ARG A 32 -8.45 7.08 -17.33
CA ARG A 32 -8.94 8.28 -18.06
C ARG A 32 -8.91 9.53 -17.18
N MET A 33 -9.35 9.41 -15.92
CA MET A 33 -9.33 10.53 -14.97
C MET A 33 -7.89 10.99 -14.71
N LEU A 34 -6.97 10.06 -14.42
CA LEU A 34 -5.57 10.39 -14.15
C LEU A 34 -4.86 11.00 -15.36
N ALA A 35 -5.19 10.57 -16.58
CA ALA A 35 -4.63 11.15 -17.80
C ALA A 35 -4.93 12.65 -17.92
N VAL A 36 -6.18 13.06 -17.69
CA VAL A 36 -6.60 14.47 -17.73
C VAL A 36 -5.88 15.31 -16.66
N ILE A 37 -5.73 14.76 -15.45
CA ILE A 37 -5.03 15.43 -14.34
C ILE A 37 -3.55 15.62 -14.66
N ARG A 38 -2.88 14.58 -15.17
CA ARG A 38 -1.47 14.65 -15.56
C ARG A 38 -1.23 15.67 -16.66
N GLU A 39 -2.06 15.67 -17.70
CA GLU A 39 -1.98 16.64 -18.79
C GLU A 39 -2.04 18.08 -18.25
N SER A 40 -2.96 18.33 -17.32
CA SER A 40 -3.09 19.64 -16.67
C SER A 40 -1.80 20.04 -15.93
N PHE A 41 -1.20 19.14 -15.13
CA PHE A 41 0.05 19.46 -14.43
C PHE A 41 1.24 19.65 -15.36
N SER A 42 1.36 18.86 -16.43
CA SER A 42 2.42 19.01 -17.42
C SER A 42 2.35 20.35 -18.15
N LEU A 43 1.15 20.90 -18.40
CA LEU A 43 0.98 22.24 -18.98
C LEU A 43 1.57 23.37 -18.11
N TYR A 44 1.66 23.15 -16.80
CA TYR A 44 2.26 24.10 -15.85
C TYR A 44 3.72 23.79 -15.51
N GLY A 45 4.37 22.87 -16.23
CA GLY A 45 5.80 22.59 -16.08
C GLY A 45 6.15 21.70 -14.88
N PHE A 46 5.20 20.94 -14.34
CA PHE A 46 5.49 19.94 -13.31
C PHE A 46 5.95 18.63 -13.96
N ASP A 47 7.07 18.10 -13.47
CA ASP A 47 7.59 16.80 -13.86
C ASP A 47 7.07 15.70 -12.91
N PRO A 48 6.68 14.53 -13.44
CA PRO A 48 6.26 13.41 -12.61
C PRO A 48 7.45 12.79 -11.88
N VAL A 49 7.25 12.42 -10.62
CA VAL A 49 8.19 11.63 -9.82
C VAL A 49 7.45 10.50 -9.12
N GLU A 50 8.12 9.36 -8.96
CA GLU A 50 7.61 8.23 -8.21
C GLU A 50 8.60 7.85 -7.11
N THR A 51 8.11 7.76 -5.88
CA THR A 51 8.86 7.25 -4.73
C THR A 51 8.44 5.81 -4.41
N PRO A 52 9.28 5.03 -3.70
CA PRO A 52 8.93 3.71 -3.21
C PRO A 52 7.59 3.67 -2.44
N PHE A 53 6.91 2.52 -2.47
CA PHE A 53 5.71 2.29 -1.65
C PHE A 53 6.02 2.04 -0.17
N VAL A 54 7.20 1.48 0.09
CA VAL A 54 7.71 1.13 1.41
C VAL A 54 8.97 1.96 1.64
N GLU A 55 9.01 2.66 2.77
CA GLU A 55 10.13 3.49 3.20
C GLU A 55 10.57 3.05 4.60
N TYR A 56 11.80 3.40 4.99
CA TYR A 56 12.19 3.29 6.39
C TYR A 56 11.31 4.20 7.26
N THR A 57 10.91 3.70 8.41
CA THR A 57 9.97 4.40 9.29
C THR A 57 10.56 5.70 9.83
N ASP A 58 11.88 5.75 10.02
CA ASP A 58 12.60 6.96 10.43
C ASP A 58 12.65 8.03 9.31
N ALA A 59 12.63 7.64 8.04
CA ALA A 59 12.51 8.54 6.89
C ALA A 59 11.15 9.24 6.84
N LEU A 60 10.11 8.65 7.44
CA LEU A 60 8.78 9.26 7.62
C LEU A 60 8.68 10.17 8.87
N GLY A 61 9.78 10.28 9.64
CA GLY A 61 9.86 10.58 11.07
C GLY A 61 9.45 11.97 11.58
N LYS A 62 8.66 12.77 10.84
CA LYS A 62 8.09 14.04 11.35
C LYS A 62 6.60 14.00 11.68
N PHE A 63 5.88 12.96 11.25
CA PHE A 63 4.42 12.91 11.36
C PHE A 63 3.89 11.65 12.05
N LEU A 64 4.79 10.77 12.50
CA LEU A 64 4.40 9.61 13.29
C LEU A 64 4.18 10.04 14.75
N PRO A 65 3.05 9.69 15.36
CA PRO A 65 2.76 10.02 16.76
C PRO A 65 3.69 9.29 17.74
N ASP A 66 4.22 8.12 17.35
CA ASP A 66 5.17 7.33 18.13
C ASP A 66 6.08 6.53 17.17
N GLN A 67 7.40 6.72 17.28
CA GLN A 67 8.39 5.98 16.48
C GLN A 67 8.64 4.57 17.02
N ASP A 68 8.35 4.33 18.30
CA ASP A 68 8.48 3.01 18.93
C ASP A 68 7.24 2.12 18.65
N ARG A 69 6.13 2.72 18.19
CA ARG A 69 4.85 2.04 17.85
C ARG A 69 4.19 2.60 16.58
N PRO A 70 4.86 2.54 15.41
CA PRO A 70 4.37 3.17 14.19
C PRO A 70 3.03 2.58 13.68
N ASN A 71 2.73 1.33 14.07
CA ASN A 71 1.50 0.60 13.76
C ASN A 71 0.21 1.26 14.28
N GLU A 72 0.29 2.26 15.17
CA GLU A 72 -0.88 2.97 15.70
C GLU A 72 -1.46 4.01 14.71
N GLY A 73 -0.78 4.28 13.59
CA GLY A 73 -1.27 5.21 12.57
C GLY A 73 -0.83 4.92 11.14
N VAL A 74 0.22 4.10 10.95
CA VAL A 74 0.76 3.74 9.63
C VAL A 74 0.93 2.22 9.56
N PHE A 75 0.84 1.65 8.36
CA PHE A 75 1.06 0.22 8.17
C PHE A 75 2.56 -0.05 8.19
N SER A 76 3.06 -0.70 9.24
CA SER A 76 4.50 -0.98 9.41
C SER A 76 4.78 -2.45 9.68
N PHE A 77 5.99 -2.88 9.36
CA PHE A 77 6.50 -4.22 9.59
C PHE A 77 8.02 -4.18 9.76
N GLN A 78 8.59 -5.18 10.41
CA GLN A 78 10.04 -5.34 10.50
C GLN A 78 10.53 -6.24 9.37
N ASP A 79 11.69 -5.90 8.81
CA ASP A 79 12.45 -6.81 7.95
C ASP A 79 13.32 -7.77 8.77
N ASP A 80 14.14 -8.56 8.07
CA ASP A 80 15.00 -9.58 8.68
C ASP A 80 16.14 -8.99 9.53
N ASP A 81 16.45 -7.70 9.36
CA ASP A 81 17.45 -6.94 10.13
C ASP A 81 16.81 -6.17 11.31
N GLU A 82 15.56 -6.50 11.64
CA GLU A 82 14.75 -5.85 12.69
C GLU A 82 14.47 -4.36 12.43
N GLN A 83 14.69 -3.87 11.20
CA GLN A 83 14.45 -2.48 10.84
C GLN A 83 12.97 -2.23 10.57
N TRP A 84 12.45 -1.12 11.09
CA TRP A 84 11.06 -0.74 10.86
C TRP A 84 10.86 -0.15 9.46
N LEU A 85 10.08 -0.84 8.64
CA LEU A 85 9.60 -0.39 7.34
C LEU A 85 8.12 -0.01 7.43
N SER A 86 7.71 0.99 6.66
CA SER A 86 6.34 1.51 6.64
C SER A 86 5.85 1.72 5.23
N LEU A 87 4.59 1.39 4.95
CA LEU A 87 3.93 1.86 3.73
C LEU A 87 3.79 3.38 3.79
N ARG A 88 4.11 4.07 2.70
CA ARG A 88 3.88 5.51 2.59
C ARG A 88 2.40 5.84 2.86
N TYR A 89 2.16 6.75 3.78
CA TYR A 89 0.80 7.18 4.14
C TYR A 89 0.36 8.43 3.34
N ASP A 90 1.32 9.15 2.74
CA ASP A 90 1.10 10.25 1.80
C ASP A 90 2.19 10.29 0.70
N LEU A 91 2.16 11.32 -0.15
CA LEU A 91 3.14 11.56 -1.22
C LEU A 91 4.00 12.82 -0.99
N THR A 92 3.90 13.46 0.16
CA THR A 92 4.64 14.69 0.53
C THR A 92 5.82 14.38 1.46
N ALA A 93 5.66 13.46 2.41
CA ALA A 93 6.74 13.05 3.30
C ALA A 93 7.95 12.43 2.55
N PRO A 94 7.76 11.69 1.44
CA PRO A 94 8.87 11.20 0.64
C PRO A 94 9.56 12.24 -0.26
N LEU A 95 9.11 13.51 -0.29
CA LEU A 95 9.61 14.57 -1.18
C LEU A 95 10.36 15.69 -0.43
#